data_AF-A0AAW5S2H7-F1
#
_entry.id   AF-A0AAW5S2H7-F1
#
_cell.length_a   1.000
_cell.length_b   1.000
_cell.length_c   1.000
_cell.angle_alpha   90.00
_cell.angle_beta   90.00
_cell.angle_gamma   90.00
#
_symmetry.space_group_name_H-M   'P 1'
#
loop_
_entity.id
_entity.type
_entity.pdbx_description
1 polymer ?
#
loop_
_entity_poly.entity_id
_entity_poly.type
_entity_poly.pdbx_seq_one_letter_code
_entity_poly.pdbx_strand_id
1 'polypeptide(L)' 'MLHVERNRAGRRRLSEIAVLQRVQERVRSVTVWHADRGMTEAAPLLRRVLEDRMPS' A
#
# COMPACT_ATOMS: atom_id res chain seq x y z
N MET A 1 -2.64 -2.66 3.23
CA MET A 1 -2.41 -1.88 4.47
C MET A 1 -2.37 -0.42 4.08
N LEU A 2 -2.99 0.45 4.89
CA LEU A 2 -2.92 1.91 4.70
C LEU A 2 -2.19 2.49 5.92
N HIS A 3 -1.13 3.26 5.67
CA HIS A 3 -0.47 4.05 6.70
C HIS A 3 -0.98 5.48 6.61
N VAL A 4 -1.52 6.00 7.72
CA VAL A 4 -1.97 7.38 7.84
C VAL A 4 -1.16 8.09 8.91
N GLU A 5 -0.56 9.22 8.55
CA GLU A 5 0.18 10.09 9.47
C GLU A 5 -0.65 11.33 9.84
N ARG A 6 -0.22 12.06 10.87
CA ARG A 6 -0.74 13.42 11.14
C ARG A 6 0.32 14.44 10.76
N ASN A 7 -0.04 15.40 9.91
CA ASN A 7 0.85 16.51 9.61
C ASN A 7 0.90 17.53 10.76
N ARG A 8 1.79 18.53 10.66
CA ARG A 8 1.97 19.59 11.68
C ARG A 8 0.70 20.43 11.92
N ALA A 9 -0.25 20.43 10.99
CA ALA A 9 -1.56 21.09 11.15
C ALA A 9 -2.60 20.16 11.82
N GLY A 10 -2.20 18.99 12.33
CA GLY A 10 -3.06 18.02 12.98
C GLY A 10 -3.96 17.21 12.03
N ARG A 11 -3.87 17.43 10.71
CA ARG A 11 -4.71 16.74 9.73
C ARG A 11 -4.12 15.37 9.41
N ARG A 12 -5.02 14.38 9.29
CA ARG A 12 -4.67 13.03 8.83
C ARG A 12 -4.33 13.07 7.34
N ARG A 13 -3.21 12.49 6.95
CA ARG A 13 -2.77 12.33 5.56
C ARG A 13 -2.38 10.88 5.34
N LEU A 14 -2.85 10.28 4.25
CA LEU A 14 -2.36 8.97 3.82
C LEU A 14 -0.88 9.13 3.42
N SER A 15 0.02 8.46 4.14
CA SER A 15 1.46 8.50 3.89
C SER A 15 1.92 7.35 3.01
N GLU A 16 1.30 6.17 3.16
CA GLU A 16 1.70 4.97 2.45
C GLU A 16 0.52 4.03 2.16
N ILE A 17 0.58 3.38 1.00
CA ILE A 17 -0.19 2.17 0.71
C ILE A 17 0.81 1.03 0.52
N ALA A 18 0.59 -0.06 1.24
CA ALA A 18 1.38 -1.27 1.10
C ALA A 18 0.51 -2.51 0.86
N VAL A 19 0.96 -3.36 -0.04
CA VAL A 19 0.38 -4.68 -0.28
C VAL A 19 1.01 -5.67 0.69
N LEU A 20 0.18 -6.50 1.31
CA LEU A 20 0.66 -7.62 2.13
C LEU A 20 0.81 -8.85 1.23
N GLN A 21 1.98 -9.47 1.28
CA GLN A 21 2.24 -10.72 0.58
C GLN A 21 2.66 -11.79 1.56
N ARG A 22 2.17 -13.01 1.35
CA ARG A 22 2.68 -14.18 2.05
C ARG A 22 3.87 -14.74 1.28
N VAL A 23 5.01 -14.89 1.95
CA VAL A 23 6.21 -15.54 1.42
C VAL A 23 6.60 -16.61 2.43
N GLN A 24 6.49 -17.88 2.03
CA GLN A 24 6.55 -19.02 2.95
C GLN A 24 5.54 -18.83 4.10
N GLU A 25 5.98 -18.96 5.36
CA GLU A 25 5.14 -18.79 6.54
C GLU A 25 5.08 -17.33 7.05
N ARG A 26 5.70 -16.38 6.34
CA ARG A 26 5.80 -14.99 6.77
C ARG A 26 4.94 -14.06 5.92
N VAL A 27 4.46 -12.97 6.53
CA VAL A 27 3.81 -11.86 5.83
C VAL A 27 4.81 -10.72 5.70
N ARG A 28 5.04 -10.26 4.48
CA ARG A 28 5.81 -9.04 4.19
C ARG A 28 4.89 -7.93 3.74
N SER A 29 5.22 -6.70 4.15
CA SER A 29 4.62 -5.49 3.63
C SER A 29 5.48 -4.96 2.48
N VAL A 30 4.87 -4.68 1.32
CA VAL A 30 5.53 -4.10 0.16
C VAL A 30 4.85 -2.78 -0.16
N THR A 31 5.54 -1.66 0.07
CA THR A 31 5.06 -0.33 -0.28
C THR A 31 4.83 -0.24 -1.78
N VAL A 32 3.60 0.09 -2.18
CA VAL A 32 3.21 0.26 -3.60
C VAL A 32 3.06 1.73 -3.96
N TRP A 33 2.78 2.59 -2.98
CA TRP A 33 2.66 4.03 -3.13
C TRP A 33 3.10 4.74 -1.85
N HIS A 34 3.78 5.87 -1.99
CA HIS A 34 4.17 6.77 -0.90
C HIS A 34 3.82 8.22 -1.22
N ALA A 35 3.36 8.97 -0.24
CA ALA A 35 2.80 10.31 -0.46
C ALA A 35 3.80 11.32 -1.04
N ASP A 36 5.09 11.13 -0.79
CA ASP A 36 6.15 12.01 -1.29
C ASP A 36 6.84 11.50 -2.56
N ARG A 37 6.65 10.22 -2.92
CA ARG A 37 7.34 9.57 -4.06
C ARG A 37 6.39 9.09 -5.15
N GLY A 38 5.09 9.04 -4.87
CA GLY A 38 4.10 8.47 -5.78
C GLY A 38 4.13 6.95 -5.81
N MET A 39 3.77 6.37 -6.96
CA MET A 39 3.82 4.93 -7.18
C MET A 39 5.26 4.43 -7.18
N THR A 40 5.45 3.21 -6.68
CA THR A 40 6.72 2.51 -6.76
C THR A 40 6.70 1.48 -7.88
N GLU A 41 7.85 0.89 -8.20
CA GLU A 41 7.95 -0.26 -9.12
C GLU A 41 7.08 -1.45 -8.72
N ALA A 42 6.66 -1.53 -7.45
CA ALA A 42 5.78 -2.58 -6.95
C ALA A 42 4.28 -2.31 -7.23
N ALA A 43 3.91 -1.19 -7.84
CA ALA A 43 2.52 -0.83 -8.14
C ALA A 43 1.69 -1.92 -8.86
N PRO A 44 2.25 -2.76 -9.77
CA PRO A 44 1.51 -3.87 -10.38
C PRO A 44 0.96 -4.88 -9.36
N LEU A 45 1.57 -5.01 -8.17
CA LEU A 45 1.06 -5.87 -7.09
C LEU A 45 -0.28 -5.39 -6.54
N LEU A 46 -0.50 -4.08 -6.50
CA LEU A 46 -1.78 -3.52 -6.06
C LEU A 46 -2.89 -3.88 -7.03
N ARG A 47 -2.63 -3.74 -8.33
CA ARG A 47 -3.59 -4.08 -9.38
C ARG A 47 -4.00 -5.56 -9.28
N ARG A 48 -3.03 -6.47 -9.13
CA ARG A 48 -3.31 -7.90 -8.95
C ARG A 48 -4.21 -8.17 -7.74
N VAL A 49 -3.94 -7.53 -6.60
CA VAL A 49 -4.78 -7.70 -5.40
C VAL A 49 -6.20 -7.14 -5.59
N LEU A 50 -6.37 -6.08 -6.37
CA LEU A 50 -7.68 -5.54 -6.69
C LEU A 50 -8.44 -6.47 -7.64
N GLU A 51 -7.78 -6.97 -8.69
CA GLU A 51 -8.32 -7.96 -9.63
C GLU A 51 -8.73 -9.25 -8.91
N ASP A 52 -7.91 -9.77 -8.00
CA ASP A 52 -8.21 -11.00 -7.23
C ASP A 52 -9.41 -10.84 -6.27
N ARG A 53 -9.77 -9.61 -5.90
CA ARG A 53 -10.81 -9.32 -4.88
C ARG A 53 -12.11 -8.79 -5.43
N MET A 54 -12.11 -8.25 -6.65
CA MET A 54 -13.30 -7.73 -7.29
C MET A 54 -13.87 -8.80 -8.21
N PRO A 55 -14.98 -9.46 -7.84
CA PRO A 55 -15.65 -10.36 -8.77
C PRO A 55 -16.18 -9.54 -9.95
N SER A 56 -16.06 -10.12 -11.14
CA SER A 56 -16.56 -9.60 -12.42
C SER A 56 -18.04 -9.25 -12.38
#